data_AF-A0A6G9ZCH9-F1
#
_entry.id   AF-A0A6G9ZCH9-F1
#
_cell.length_a   1.000
_cell.length_b   1.000
_cell.length_c   1.000
_cell.angle_alpha   90.00
_cell.angle_beta   90.00
_cell.angle_gamma   90.00
#
_symmetry.space_group_name_H-M   'P 1'
#
loop_
_entity.id
_entity.type
_entity.pdbx_description
1 polymer ?
#
loop_
_entity_poly.entity_id
_entity_poly.type
_entity_poly.pdbx_seq_one_letter_code
_entity_poly.pdbx_strand_id
1 'polypeptide(L)'
;MPTATASPGLDRLIAALRGDDPRIADAVAAAAGNWHGPLRIQVTGRARAGKSALLRALAPASGRETGPVDEPGAPDPELDGDIVIYVLSAAAYPADRRILATLPAERTLVVLNKADAIGSRWADAVTAAQRYTDELGIDTLPVVAALAAGTRAGAPSETDLRTLRAHLDRADSSFTLSPELFTAPTAGPDVAERQAILDRWGLHGAACLLTALRRDPELRPQPLLHLLHAASGIEAVHALLRHRCDRAAALRGGDFLDELTRLAARAIPRADGHARDLLDEYLAGDEALWLGLHAGLACPDVAHLAAEYSAPTPADADDALARAQRWRAVVAGDTMAAARRAAIRVHNGYVRLWERMSSAGL
;
A
#
# COMPACT_ATOMS: atom_id res chain seq x y z
N MET A 1 0.68 -8.59 22.21
CA MET A 1 1.05 -7.40 21.42
C MET A 1 -0.21 -6.56 21.24
N PRO A 2 -0.18 -5.24 21.52
CA PRO A 2 -1.38 -4.44 21.41
C PRO A 2 -1.78 -4.31 19.94
N THR A 3 -2.95 -4.83 19.62
CA THR A 3 -3.69 -4.51 18.41
C THR A 3 -4.08 -3.03 18.44
N ALA A 4 -3.80 -2.35 17.33
CA ALA A 4 -4.00 -0.96 16.91
C ALA A 4 -5.25 -0.13 17.36
N THR A 5 -5.75 -0.21 18.60
CA THR A 5 -6.89 0.65 19.01
C THR A 5 -6.85 1.21 20.43
N ALA A 6 -5.96 0.77 21.31
CA ALA A 6 -5.83 1.36 22.64
C ALA A 6 -4.37 1.76 22.88
N SER A 7 -4.15 3.06 23.04
CA SER A 7 -2.88 3.68 23.44
C SER A 7 -3.04 4.18 24.88
N PRO A 8 -3.12 3.27 25.88
CA PRO A 8 -3.48 3.64 27.25
C PRO A 8 -2.43 4.52 27.93
N GLY A 9 -1.18 4.52 27.44
CA GLY A 9 -0.17 5.50 27.86
C GLY A 9 -0.54 6.90 27.38
N LEU A 10 -0.90 7.03 26.10
CA LEU A 10 -1.30 8.30 25.51
C LEU A 10 -2.60 8.86 26.11
N ASP A 11 -3.60 8.01 26.34
CA ASP A 11 -4.86 8.43 26.96
C ASP A 11 -4.63 8.98 28.38
N ARG A 12 -3.74 8.32 29.15
CA ARG A 12 -3.33 8.80 30.47
C ARG A 12 -2.55 10.11 30.40
N LEU A 13 -1.63 10.24 29.43
CA LEU A 13 -0.90 11.48 29.18
C LEU A 13 -1.86 12.65 28.90
N ILE A 14 -2.80 12.46 27.96
CA ILE A 14 -3.78 13.50 27.60
C ILE A 14 -4.63 13.88 28.81
N ALA A 15 -5.09 12.90 29.60
CA ALA A 15 -5.88 13.15 30.80
C ALA A 15 -5.09 13.94 31.86
N ALA A 16 -3.83 13.58 32.10
CA ALA A 16 -2.95 14.29 33.04
C ALA A 16 -2.68 15.73 32.57
N LEU A 17 -2.34 15.91 31.29
CA LEU A 17 -2.10 17.23 30.70
C LEU A 17 -3.34 18.13 30.76
N ARG A 18 -4.57 17.59 30.63
CA ARG A 18 -5.78 18.40 30.77
C ARG A 18 -5.93 19.02 32.16
N GLY A 19 -5.41 18.36 33.20
CA GLY A 19 -5.38 18.90 34.56
C GLY A 19 -4.30 19.96 34.78
N ASP A 20 -3.24 19.94 33.98
CA ASP A 20 -2.02 20.76 34.15
C ASP A 20 -1.94 21.92 33.14
N ASP A 21 -1.87 21.61 31.83
CA ASP A 21 -1.88 22.58 30.73
C ASP A 21 -2.84 22.12 29.62
N PRO A 22 -4.11 22.60 29.64
CA PRO A 22 -5.13 22.23 28.65
C PRO A 22 -4.72 22.55 27.20
N ARG A 23 -3.90 23.58 26.96
CA ARG A 23 -3.48 23.94 25.59
C ARG A 23 -2.51 22.92 25.04
N ILE A 24 -1.58 22.43 25.87
CA ILE A 24 -0.69 21.33 25.49
C ILE A 24 -1.51 20.06 25.30
N ALA A 25 -2.48 19.78 26.19
CA ALA A 25 -3.35 18.62 26.06
C ALA A 25 -4.12 18.61 24.73
N ASP A 26 -4.67 19.75 24.31
CA ASP A 26 -5.37 19.90 23.03
C ASP A 26 -4.43 19.70 21.84
N ALA A 27 -3.20 20.22 21.92
CA ALA A 27 -2.18 20.02 20.89
C ALA A 27 -1.76 18.54 20.77
N VAL A 28 -1.56 17.84 21.89
CA VAL A 28 -1.27 16.40 21.92
C VAL A 28 -2.43 15.61 21.34
N ALA A 29 -3.68 15.94 21.71
CA ALA A 29 -4.87 15.27 21.18
C ALA A 29 -5.03 15.49 19.66
N ALA A 30 -4.74 16.69 19.15
CA ALA A 30 -4.74 16.98 17.72
C ALA A 30 -3.65 16.19 16.99
N ALA A 31 -2.43 16.13 17.54
CA ALA A 31 -1.34 15.33 16.99
C ALA A 31 -1.66 13.83 16.96
N ALA A 32 -2.25 13.32 18.04
CA ALA A 32 -2.73 11.95 18.14
C ALA A 32 -3.83 11.65 17.12
N GLY A 33 -4.75 12.61 16.89
CA GLY A 33 -5.80 12.50 15.88
C GLY A 33 -5.23 12.40 14.45
N ASN A 34 -4.16 13.14 14.14
CA ASN A 34 -3.48 13.05 12.85
C ASN A 34 -2.76 11.69 12.68
N TRP A 35 -2.13 11.19 13.74
CA TRP A 35 -1.46 9.88 13.72
C TRP A 35 -2.45 8.73 13.51
N HIS A 36 -3.54 8.69 14.27
CA HIS A 36 -4.56 7.62 14.17
C HIS A 36 -5.56 7.81 13.01
N GLY A 37 -5.59 9.00 12.40
CA GLY A 37 -6.47 9.29 11.28
C GLY A 37 -6.21 8.37 10.09
N PRO A 38 -7.23 8.12 9.24
CA PRO A 38 -7.06 7.26 8.08
C PRO A 38 -5.97 7.77 7.14
N LEU A 39 -5.23 6.85 6.52
CA LEU A 39 -4.27 7.16 5.47
C LEU A 39 -5.01 7.62 4.21
N ARG A 40 -4.56 8.73 3.61
CA ARG A 40 -5.12 9.29 2.38
C ARG A 40 -4.43 8.63 1.19
N ILE A 41 -5.18 7.84 0.43
CA ILE A 41 -4.68 7.19 -0.78
C ILE A 41 -5.26 7.95 -1.99
N GLN A 42 -4.39 8.49 -2.84
CA GLN A 42 -4.81 9.16 -4.07
C GLN A 42 -4.55 8.25 -5.26
N VAL A 43 -5.55 8.09 -6.13
CA VAL A 43 -5.42 7.37 -7.39
C VAL A 43 -5.50 8.38 -8.53
N THR A 44 -4.42 8.49 -9.28
CA THR A 44 -4.24 9.49 -10.34
C THR A 44 -3.75 8.85 -11.64
N GLY A 45 -3.58 9.66 -12.67
CA GLY A 45 -3.24 9.23 -14.02
C GLY A 45 -4.15 9.86 -15.06
N ARG A 46 -3.86 9.58 -16.33
CA ARG A 46 -4.53 10.18 -17.48
C ARG A 46 -6.04 9.87 -17.54
N ALA A 47 -6.77 10.64 -18.32
CA ALA A 47 -8.14 10.34 -18.66
C ALA A 47 -8.24 8.93 -19.28
N ARG A 48 -9.24 8.15 -18.86
CA ARG A 48 -9.48 6.77 -19.33
C ARG A 48 -8.33 5.76 -19.08
N ALA A 49 -7.41 6.08 -18.19
CA ALA A 49 -6.37 5.15 -17.74
C ALA A 49 -6.93 3.97 -16.92
N GLY A 50 -8.17 4.06 -16.44
CA GLY A 50 -8.85 3.02 -15.66
C GLY A 50 -8.74 3.19 -14.14
N LYS A 51 -8.53 4.43 -13.67
CA LYS A 51 -8.47 4.82 -12.25
C LYS A 51 -9.68 4.31 -11.45
N SER A 52 -10.89 4.54 -11.94
CA SER A 52 -12.12 4.11 -11.24
C SER A 52 -12.26 2.59 -11.16
N ALA A 53 -11.80 1.86 -12.18
CA ALA A 53 -11.79 0.40 -12.16
C ALA A 53 -10.80 -0.10 -11.09
N LEU A 54 -9.61 0.50 -11.01
CA LEU A 54 -8.62 0.17 -9.99
C LEU A 54 -9.14 0.48 -8.57
N LEU A 55 -9.80 1.61 -8.37
CA LEU A 55 -10.41 1.94 -7.08
C LEU A 55 -11.48 0.91 -6.66
N ARG A 56 -12.35 0.48 -7.59
CA ARG A 56 -13.30 -0.60 -7.31
C ARG A 56 -12.61 -1.93 -7.00
N ALA A 57 -11.52 -2.24 -7.71
CA ALA A 57 -10.74 -3.45 -7.52
C ALA A 57 -9.99 -3.47 -6.17
N LEU A 58 -9.45 -2.34 -5.73
CA LEU A 58 -8.73 -2.23 -4.45
C LEU A 58 -9.68 -2.03 -3.26
N ALA A 59 -10.81 -1.35 -3.48
CA ALA A 59 -11.77 -0.90 -2.47
C ALA A 59 -11.09 -0.36 -1.18
N PRO A 60 -10.09 0.52 -1.29
CA PRO A 60 -9.42 1.06 -0.11
C PRO A 60 -10.42 1.91 0.69
N ALA A 61 -10.43 1.78 2.02
CA ALA A 61 -11.34 2.52 2.89
C ALA A 61 -11.21 4.05 2.76
N SER A 62 -10.09 4.56 2.24
CA SER A 62 -9.79 5.99 2.13
C SER A 62 -9.13 6.36 0.80
N GLY A 63 -9.36 5.58 -0.25
CA GLY A 63 -8.91 5.92 -1.60
C GLY A 63 -9.82 6.93 -2.28
N ARG A 64 -9.21 7.92 -2.94
CA ARG A 64 -9.92 8.93 -3.73
C ARG A 64 -9.32 9.04 -5.12
N GLU A 65 -10.17 9.15 -6.13
CA GLU A 65 -9.75 9.48 -7.49
C GLU A 65 -9.47 10.97 -7.59
N THR A 66 -8.35 11.35 -8.19
CA THR A 66 -8.06 12.76 -8.51
C THR A 66 -8.54 13.09 -9.92
N GLY A 67 -8.53 14.39 -10.26
CA GLY A 67 -8.62 14.82 -11.65
C GLY A 67 -7.54 14.18 -12.53
N PRO A 68 -7.78 14.03 -13.85
CA PRO A 68 -6.79 13.52 -14.78
C PRO A 68 -5.64 14.52 -14.96
N VAL A 69 -4.45 13.98 -15.26
CA VAL A 69 -3.22 14.77 -15.42
C VAL A 69 -3.00 15.34 -16.83
N ASP A 70 -3.89 15.03 -17.76
CA ASP A 70 -3.79 15.39 -19.18
C ASP A 70 -4.99 16.20 -19.67
N GLU A 71 -5.73 16.82 -18.75
CA GLU A 71 -6.88 17.67 -19.09
C GLU A 71 -6.40 19.06 -19.56
N PRO A 72 -6.66 19.43 -20.83
CA PRO A 72 -6.20 20.71 -21.36
C PRO A 72 -6.85 21.89 -20.62
N GLY A 73 -6.04 22.85 -20.18
CA GLY A 73 -6.51 24.05 -19.50
C GLY A 73 -6.87 23.87 -18.03
N ALA A 74 -6.79 22.65 -17.49
CA ALA A 74 -6.87 22.39 -16.06
C ALA A 74 -5.46 22.28 -15.46
N PRO A 75 -5.25 22.74 -14.21
CA PRO A 75 -4.01 22.47 -13.50
C PRO A 75 -3.87 20.97 -13.20
N ASP A 76 -2.62 20.49 -13.10
CA ASP A 76 -2.36 19.15 -12.60
C ASP A 76 -2.94 18.98 -11.19
N PRO A 77 -3.45 17.78 -10.82
CA PRO A 77 -3.96 17.53 -9.48
C PRO A 77 -2.86 17.66 -8.42
N GLU A 78 -3.21 18.16 -7.24
CA GLU A 78 -2.33 18.13 -6.07
C GLU A 78 -2.20 16.69 -5.54
N LEU A 79 -0.96 16.18 -5.52
CA LEU A 79 -0.63 14.81 -5.14
C LEU A 79 0.11 14.78 -3.79
N ASP A 80 -0.61 15.12 -2.74
CA ASP A 80 -0.11 15.28 -1.37
C ASP A 80 -0.48 14.10 -0.45
N GLY A 81 -1.15 13.07 -0.96
CA GLY A 81 -1.58 11.88 -0.21
C GLY A 81 -0.44 11.15 0.50
N ASP A 82 -0.79 10.35 1.51
CA ASP A 82 0.15 9.45 2.18
C ASP A 82 0.66 8.38 1.22
N ILE A 83 -0.19 8.00 0.26
CA ILE A 83 0.15 7.09 -0.83
C ILE A 83 -0.46 7.64 -2.12
N VAL A 84 0.32 7.62 -3.19
CA VAL A 84 -0.11 7.95 -4.56
C VAL A 84 -0.02 6.72 -5.44
N ILE A 85 -1.13 6.33 -6.04
CA ILE A 85 -1.19 5.28 -7.06
C ILE A 85 -1.35 5.94 -8.42
N TYR A 86 -0.32 5.86 -9.24
CA TYR A 86 -0.33 6.42 -10.58
C TYR A 86 -0.71 5.35 -11.61
N VAL A 87 -1.80 5.56 -12.35
CA VAL A 87 -2.29 4.58 -13.32
C VAL A 87 -1.83 4.93 -14.73
N LEU A 88 -1.00 4.07 -15.29
CA LEU A 88 -0.64 4.05 -16.71
C LEU A 88 -1.54 3.05 -17.44
N SER A 89 -1.99 3.36 -18.65
CA SER A 89 -2.71 2.40 -19.50
C SER A 89 -1.96 2.01 -20.77
N ALA A 90 -0.75 2.53 -20.92
CA ALA A 90 0.17 2.34 -22.04
C ALA A 90 1.56 2.82 -21.59
N ALA A 91 2.48 3.01 -22.53
CA ALA A 91 3.77 3.64 -22.24
C ALA A 91 3.61 5.02 -21.57
N ALA A 92 4.52 5.32 -20.64
CA ALA A 92 4.56 6.60 -19.95
C ALA A 92 4.90 7.74 -20.93
N TYR A 93 3.93 8.63 -21.15
CA TYR A 93 4.07 9.82 -21.97
C TYR A 93 4.89 10.90 -21.25
N PRO A 94 5.36 11.94 -21.95
CA PRO A 94 6.13 13.02 -21.32
C PRO A 94 5.41 13.68 -20.13
N ALA A 95 4.08 13.82 -20.18
CA ALA A 95 3.28 14.35 -19.07
C ALA A 95 3.31 13.43 -17.84
N ASP A 96 3.24 12.11 -18.06
CA ASP A 96 3.31 11.12 -16.97
C ASP A 96 4.67 11.18 -16.29
N ARG A 97 5.75 11.19 -17.08
CA ARG A 97 7.13 11.25 -16.58
C ARG A 97 7.40 12.53 -15.80
N ARG A 98 6.90 13.67 -16.27
CA ARG A 98 7.03 14.96 -15.58
C ARG A 98 6.42 14.92 -14.18
N ILE A 99 5.23 14.34 -14.03
CA ILE A 99 4.56 14.24 -12.73
C ILE A 99 5.24 13.20 -11.85
N LEU A 100 5.55 12.02 -12.39
CA LEU A 100 6.21 10.96 -11.63
C LEU A 100 7.58 11.40 -11.10
N ALA A 101 8.32 12.23 -11.85
CA ALA A 101 9.61 12.77 -11.42
C ALA A 101 9.54 13.72 -10.22
N THR A 102 8.36 14.29 -9.89
CA THR A 102 8.19 15.15 -8.71
C THR A 102 7.70 14.39 -7.48
N LEU A 103 7.30 13.12 -7.63
CA LEU A 103 6.74 12.32 -6.56
C LEU A 103 7.83 11.49 -5.86
N PRO A 104 7.80 11.35 -4.53
CA PRO A 104 8.72 10.46 -3.84
C PRO A 104 8.35 9.00 -4.12
N ALA A 105 9.31 8.21 -4.59
CA ALA A 105 9.17 6.76 -4.84
C ALA A 105 8.75 5.99 -3.56
N GLU A 106 9.04 6.58 -2.41
CA GLU A 106 8.72 6.09 -1.08
C GLU A 106 7.22 5.93 -0.82
N ARG A 107 6.41 6.79 -1.43
CA ARG A 107 4.95 6.82 -1.25
C ARG A 107 4.18 6.63 -2.54
N THR A 108 4.89 6.36 -3.63
CA THR A 108 4.30 6.25 -4.97
C THR A 108 4.42 4.82 -5.45
N LEU A 109 3.34 4.30 -6.03
CA LEU A 109 3.37 3.08 -6.83
C LEU A 109 2.73 3.35 -8.19
N VAL A 110 3.25 2.69 -9.22
CA VAL A 110 2.71 2.78 -10.57
C VAL A 110 1.96 1.49 -10.89
N VAL A 111 0.77 1.63 -11.44
CA VAL A 111 -0.01 0.51 -11.96
C VAL A 111 -0.05 0.62 -13.48
N LEU A 112 0.57 -0.35 -14.15
CA LEU A 112 0.46 -0.53 -15.59
C LEU A 112 -0.84 -1.29 -15.88
N ASN A 113 -1.93 -0.55 -15.93
CA ASN A 113 -3.26 -1.05 -16.22
C ASN A 113 -3.44 -1.44 -17.69
N LYS A 114 -4.47 -2.25 -17.97
CA LYS A 114 -4.73 -2.85 -19.29
C LYS A 114 -3.56 -3.71 -19.76
N ALA A 115 -2.95 -4.42 -18.81
CA ALA A 115 -1.83 -5.32 -19.07
C ALA A 115 -2.17 -6.41 -20.10
N ASP A 116 -3.45 -6.75 -20.25
CA ASP A 116 -3.97 -7.64 -21.27
C ASP A 116 -3.79 -7.13 -22.71
N ALA A 117 -3.60 -5.83 -22.89
CA ALA A 117 -3.31 -5.22 -24.19
C ALA A 117 -1.80 -5.08 -24.48
N ILE A 118 -0.92 -5.55 -23.58
CA ILE A 118 0.53 -5.41 -23.71
C ILE A 118 1.14 -6.73 -24.19
N GLY A 119 1.65 -6.70 -25.42
CA GLY A 119 2.26 -7.87 -26.03
C GLY A 119 1.24 -8.98 -26.30
N SER A 120 1.74 -10.22 -26.34
CA SER A 120 0.94 -11.42 -26.65
C SER A 120 0.71 -12.31 -25.43
N ARG A 121 1.52 -12.14 -24.39
CA ARG A 121 1.51 -12.96 -23.17
C ARG A 121 1.60 -12.08 -21.94
N TRP A 122 1.09 -12.56 -20.81
CA TRP A 122 1.24 -11.89 -19.52
C TRP A 122 2.70 -11.56 -19.16
N ALA A 123 3.65 -12.42 -19.54
CA ALA A 123 5.08 -12.18 -19.34
C ALA A 123 5.61 -10.92 -20.07
N ASP A 124 4.98 -10.53 -21.18
CA ASP A 124 5.33 -9.30 -21.90
C ASP A 124 4.92 -8.07 -21.08
N ALA A 125 3.74 -8.12 -20.46
CA ALA A 125 3.26 -7.07 -19.55
C ALA A 125 4.12 -6.96 -18.28
N VAL A 126 4.55 -8.09 -17.70
CA VAL A 126 5.49 -8.13 -16.57
C VAL A 126 6.84 -7.51 -16.98
N THR A 127 7.36 -7.87 -18.15
CA THR A 127 8.62 -7.30 -18.67
C THR A 127 8.50 -5.80 -18.93
N ALA A 128 7.36 -5.34 -19.45
CA ALA A 128 7.10 -3.92 -19.65
C ALA A 128 7.03 -3.16 -18.31
N ALA A 129 6.35 -3.74 -17.31
CA ALA A 129 6.27 -3.17 -15.98
C ALA A 129 7.67 -3.07 -15.33
N GLN A 130 8.50 -4.11 -15.40
CA GLN A 130 9.87 -4.08 -14.90
C GLN A 130 10.70 -2.97 -15.56
N ARG A 131 10.60 -2.83 -16.89
CA ARG A 131 11.28 -1.76 -17.62
C ARG A 131 10.86 -0.38 -17.12
N TYR A 132 9.57 -0.17 -16.86
CA TYR A 132 9.11 1.10 -16.29
C TYR A 132 9.57 1.30 -14.84
N THR A 133 9.67 0.24 -14.05
CA THR A 133 10.31 0.33 -12.72
C THR A 133 11.74 0.83 -12.84
N ASP A 134 12.53 0.24 -13.75
CA ASP A 134 13.93 0.62 -13.96
C ASP A 134 14.06 2.07 -14.50
N GLU A 135 13.18 2.48 -15.42
CA GLU A 135 13.19 3.82 -16.01
C GLU A 135 12.70 4.92 -15.07
N LEU A 136 11.71 4.62 -14.22
CA LEU A 136 11.06 5.61 -13.36
C LEU A 136 11.63 5.62 -11.93
N GLY A 137 12.32 4.56 -11.51
CA GLY A 137 12.73 4.36 -10.11
C GLY A 137 11.57 4.14 -9.14
N ILE A 138 10.39 3.76 -9.65
CA ILE A 138 9.17 3.56 -8.88
C ILE A 138 8.59 2.19 -9.21
N ASP A 139 8.24 1.41 -8.19
CA ASP A 139 7.63 0.10 -8.35
C ASP A 139 6.42 0.15 -9.29
N THR A 140 6.53 -0.52 -10.43
CA THR A 140 5.48 -0.60 -11.45
C THR A 140 4.96 -2.03 -11.56
N LEU A 141 3.65 -2.21 -11.43
CA LEU A 141 3.00 -3.52 -11.45
C LEU A 141 1.94 -3.64 -12.56
N PRO A 142 1.93 -4.73 -13.35
CA PRO A 142 0.94 -4.94 -14.41
C PRO A 142 -0.39 -5.40 -13.82
N VAL A 143 -1.50 -4.80 -14.29
CA VAL A 143 -2.85 -5.11 -13.79
C VAL A 143 -3.88 -5.05 -14.92
N VAL A 144 -4.91 -5.89 -14.82
CA VAL A 144 -6.16 -5.76 -15.58
C VAL A 144 -7.26 -5.32 -14.62
N ALA A 145 -7.37 -4.00 -14.37
CA ALA A 145 -8.18 -3.50 -13.26
C ALA A 145 -9.68 -3.75 -13.45
N ALA A 146 -10.14 -3.81 -14.70
CA ALA A 146 -11.52 -4.17 -15.03
C ALA A 146 -11.83 -5.61 -14.60
N LEU A 147 -10.93 -6.56 -14.90
CA LEU A 147 -11.07 -7.96 -14.48
C LEU A 147 -11.01 -8.07 -12.95
N ALA A 148 -10.06 -7.39 -12.32
CA ALA A 148 -9.94 -7.38 -10.86
C ALA A 148 -11.22 -6.85 -10.19
N ALA A 149 -11.80 -5.77 -10.71
CA ALA A 149 -13.08 -5.24 -10.22
C ALA A 149 -14.23 -6.25 -10.42
N GLY A 150 -14.26 -6.96 -11.56
CA GLY A 150 -15.20 -8.05 -11.81
C GLY A 150 -15.10 -9.16 -10.77
N THR A 151 -13.88 -9.57 -10.38
CA THR A 151 -13.69 -10.62 -9.36
C THR A 151 -14.17 -10.21 -7.97
N ARG A 152 -14.24 -8.91 -7.65
CA ARG A 152 -14.90 -8.45 -6.43
C ARG A 152 -16.42 -8.51 -6.49
N ALA A 153 -17.00 -8.40 -7.69
CA ALA A 153 -18.45 -8.40 -7.87
C ALA A 153 -19.07 -9.79 -7.70
N GLY A 154 -18.28 -10.87 -7.88
CA GLY A 154 -18.72 -12.24 -7.63
C GLY A 154 -17.93 -13.27 -8.43
N ALA A 155 -18.35 -14.54 -8.36
CA ALA A 155 -17.83 -15.61 -9.20
C ALA A 155 -18.56 -15.64 -10.57
N PRO A 156 -17.96 -16.28 -11.61
CA PRO A 156 -18.67 -16.57 -12.86
C PRO A 156 -20.00 -17.28 -12.60
N SER A 157 -21.08 -16.81 -13.25
CA SER A 157 -22.40 -17.40 -13.05
C SER A 157 -22.53 -18.77 -13.72
N GLU A 158 -23.48 -19.60 -13.31
CA GLU A 158 -23.77 -20.86 -14.01
C GLU A 158 -24.17 -20.64 -15.48
N THR A 159 -24.77 -19.49 -15.80
CA THR A 159 -25.04 -19.11 -17.19
C THR A 159 -23.75 -18.81 -17.95
N ASP A 160 -22.80 -18.11 -17.32
CA ASP A 160 -21.48 -17.86 -17.91
C ASP A 160 -20.80 -19.18 -18.22
N LEU A 161 -20.80 -20.12 -17.26
CA LEU A 161 -20.15 -21.41 -17.43
C LEU A 161 -20.81 -22.26 -18.51
N ARG A 162 -22.15 -22.30 -18.58
CA ARG A 162 -22.88 -23.02 -19.63
C ARG A 162 -22.56 -22.46 -21.01
N THR A 163 -22.56 -21.14 -21.16
CA THR A 163 -22.20 -20.44 -22.39
C THR A 163 -20.77 -20.78 -22.79
N LEU A 164 -19.79 -20.65 -21.88
CA LEU A 164 -18.40 -20.95 -22.20
C LEU A 164 -18.15 -22.44 -22.50
N ARG A 165 -18.83 -23.35 -21.80
CA ARG A 165 -18.76 -24.81 -22.03
C ARG A 165 -19.23 -25.20 -23.44
N ALA A 166 -20.25 -24.51 -23.96
CA ALA A 166 -20.74 -24.74 -25.34
C ALA A 166 -19.70 -24.40 -26.43
N HIS A 167 -18.63 -23.68 -26.08
CA HIS A 167 -17.57 -23.25 -27.01
C HIS A 167 -16.21 -23.93 -26.77
N LEU A 168 -16.11 -24.96 -25.91
CA LEU A 168 -14.83 -25.61 -25.60
C LEU A 168 -14.23 -26.36 -26.80
N ASP A 169 -15.08 -27.01 -27.61
CA ASP A 169 -14.66 -27.82 -28.77
C ASP A 169 -14.29 -26.97 -30.00
N ARG A 170 -14.40 -25.63 -29.91
CA ARG A 170 -13.96 -24.75 -30.98
C ARG A 170 -12.44 -24.79 -31.08
N ALA A 171 -11.95 -25.51 -32.09
CA ALA A 171 -10.54 -25.57 -32.45
C ALA A 171 -9.97 -24.20 -32.89
N ASP A 172 -10.84 -23.27 -33.28
CA ASP A 172 -10.43 -21.96 -33.77
C ASP A 172 -10.04 -21.01 -32.64
N SER A 173 -8.73 -20.86 -32.43
CA SER A 173 -8.13 -19.88 -31.53
C SER A 173 -8.48 -18.42 -31.86
N SER A 174 -9.04 -18.14 -33.06
CA SER A 174 -9.49 -16.81 -33.44
C SER A 174 -10.61 -16.27 -32.56
N PHE A 175 -11.39 -17.17 -31.94
CA PHE A 175 -12.58 -16.86 -31.17
C PHE A 175 -12.35 -15.88 -30.01
N THR A 176 -11.15 -15.85 -29.43
CA THR A 176 -10.78 -14.96 -28.33
C THR A 176 -9.74 -13.91 -28.72
N LEU A 177 -9.57 -13.62 -30.02
CA LEU A 177 -8.61 -12.60 -30.49
C LEU A 177 -9.14 -11.17 -30.34
N SER A 178 -10.45 -10.96 -30.45
CA SER A 178 -11.06 -9.65 -30.25
C SER A 178 -12.47 -9.76 -29.65
N PRO A 179 -12.98 -8.69 -29.00
CA PRO A 179 -14.35 -8.66 -28.49
C PRO A 179 -15.39 -8.93 -29.60
N GLU A 180 -15.16 -8.40 -30.81
CA GLU A 180 -16.06 -8.51 -31.96
C GLU A 180 -16.13 -9.95 -32.48
N LEU A 181 -15.00 -10.66 -32.51
CA LEU A 181 -14.96 -12.08 -32.87
C LEU A 181 -15.65 -12.94 -31.81
N PHE A 182 -15.45 -12.60 -30.54
CA PHE A 182 -16.06 -13.32 -29.42
C PHE A 182 -17.58 -13.17 -29.38
N THR A 183 -18.15 -12.08 -29.88
CA THR A 183 -19.61 -11.85 -29.93
C THR A 183 -20.21 -11.96 -31.33
N ALA A 184 -19.42 -12.34 -32.34
CA ALA A 184 -19.90 -12.50 -33.70
C ALA A 184 -21.04 -13.56 -33.76
N PRO A 185 -22.14 -13.29 -34.50
CA PRO A 185 -23.20 -14.28 -34.71
C PRO A 185 -22.72 -15.57 -35.38
N THR A 186 -21.64 -15.48 -36.17
CA THR A 186 -20.98 -16.63 -36.81
C THR A 186 -20.36 -17.61 -35.82
N ALA A 187 -20.09 -17.17 -34.59
CA ALA A 187 -19.58 -18.05 -33.54
C ALA A 187 -20.68 -18.75 -32.72
N GLY A 188 -21.95 -18.33 -32.82
CA GLY A 188 -23.06 -19.00 -32.14
C GLY A 188 -24.29 -18.12 -31.91
N PRO A 189 -25.46 -18.70 -31.56
CA PRO A 189 -26.70 -17.95 -31.32
C PRO A 189 -26.70 -17.17 -29.99
N ASP A 190 -25.82 -17.51 -29.06
CA ASP A 190 -25.67 -16.98 -27.70
C ASP A 190 -24.90 -15.64 -27.63
N VAL A 191 -25.16 -14.75 -28.61
CA VAL A 191 -24.46 -13.46 -28.72
C VAL A 191 -24.65 -12.60 -27.47
N ALA A 192 -25.86 -12.57 -26.91
CA ALA A 192 -26.19 -11.75 -25.75
C ALA A 192 -25.47 -12.25 -24.48
N GLU A 193 -25.42 -13.56 -24.28
CA GLU A 193 -24.73 -14.18 -23.15
C GLU A 193 -23.22 -13.97 -23.25
N ARG A 194 -22.64 -14.09 -24.44
CA ARG A 194 -21.22 -13.78 -24.70
C ARG A 194 -20.90 -12.31 -24.47
N GLN A 195 -21.77 -11.39 -24.89
CA GLN A 195 -21.62 -9.97 -24.58
C GLN A 195 -21.64 -9.72 -23.06
N ALA A 196 -22.56 -10.35 -22.34
CA ALA A 196 -22.64 -10.22 -20.87
C ALA A 196 -21.39 -10.76 -20.15
N ILE A 197 -20.76 -11.80 -20.69
CA ILE A 197 -19.45 -12.30 -20.21
C ILE A 197 -18.36 -11.25 -20.43
N LEU A 198 -18.30 -10.62 -21.61
CA LEU A 198 -17.32 -9.56 -21.88
C LEU A 198 -17.52 -8.34 -20.98
N ASP A 199 -18.76 -7.94 -20.72
CA ASP A 199 -19.06 -6.80 -19.86
C ASP A 199 -18.59 -7.04 -18.41
N ARG A 200 -18.67 -8.29 -17.93
CA ARG A 200 -18.24 -8.68 -16.57
C ARG A 200 -16.74 -8.93 -16.46
N TRP A 201 -16.18 -9.68 -17.40
CA TRP A 201 -14.84 -10.28 -17.28
C TRP A 201 -13.83 -9.72 -18.28
N GLY A 202 -14.29 -8.98 -19.29
CA GLY A 202 -13.48 -8.61 -20.44
C GLY A 202 -13.08 -9.84 -21.28
N LEU A 203 -12.45 -9.55 -22.43
CA LEU A 203 -11.96 -10.62 -23.31
C LEU A 203 -10.85 -11.45 -22.64
N HIS A 204 -9.96 -10.79 -21.88
CA HIS A 204 -8.90 -11.47 -21.15
C HIS A 204 -9.46 -12.48 -20.13
N GLY A 205 -10.43 -12.07 -19.31
CA GLY A 205 -11.08 -12.97 -18.37
C GLY A 205 -11.81 -14.14 -19.07
N ALA A 206 -12.52 -13.86 -20.16
CA ALA A 206 -13.17 -14.91 -20.96
C ALA A 206 -12.15 -15.94 -21.51
N ALA A 207 -11.01 -15.47 -22.03
CA ALA A 207 -9.94 -16.33 -22.53
C ALA A 207 -9.31 -17.18 -21.40
N CYS A 208 -9.11 -16.61 -20.21
CA CYS A 208 -8.66 -17.34 -19.02
C CYS A 208 -9.65 -18.44 -18.61
N LEU A 209 -10.95 -18.13 -18.56
CA LEU A 209 -12.00 -19.09 -18.22
C LEU A 209 -12.07 -20.24 -19.23
N LEU A 210 -12.07 -19.94 -20.54
CA LEU A 210 -12.06 -20.98 -21.59
C LEU A 210 -10.83 -21.86 -21.49
N THR A 211 -9.65 -21.28 -21.24
CA THR A 211 -8.42 -22.05 -21.08
C THR A 211 -8.47 -22.98 -19.87
N ALA A 212 -9.06 -22.52 -18.75
CA ALA A 212 -9.26 -23.34 -17.57
C ALA A 212 -10.27 -24.48 -17.83
N LEU A 213 -11.43 -24.15 -18.39
CA LEU A 213 -12.50 -25.11 -18.69
C LEU A 213 -12.11 -26.14 -19.76
N ARG A 214 -11.22 -25.80 -20.70
CA ARG A 214 -10.67 -26.80 -21.65
C ARG A 214 -9.79 -27.83 -20.96
N ARG A 215 -9.12 -27.46 -19.85
CA ARG A 215 -8.31 -28.40 -19.06
C ARG A 215 -9.17 -29.24 -18.13
N ASP A 216 -10.19 -28.63 -17.53
CA ASP A 216 -11.16 -29.29 -16.66
C ASP A 216 -12.55 -28.66 -16.84
N PRO A 217 -13.44 -29.29 -17.64
CA PRO A 217 -14.78 -28.78 -17.90
C PRO A 217 -15.68 -28.71 -16.66
N GLU A 218 -15.37 -29.50 -15.63
CA GLU A 218 -16.16 -29.61 -14.39
C GLU A 218 -15.77 -28.57 -13.32
N LEU A 219 -14.84 -27.66 -13.65
CA LEU A 219 -14.46 -26.58 -12.74
C LEU A 219 -15.67 -25.77 -12.28
N ARG A 220 -15.79 -25.64 -10.97
CA ARG A 220 -16.84 -24.87 -10.30
C ARG A 220 -16.52 -23.37 -10.30
N PRO A 221 -17.52 -22.50 -10.05
CA PRO A 221 -17.32 -21.04 -10.03
C PRO A 221 -16.18 -20.54 -9.12
N GLN A 222 -15.99 -21.13 -7.94
CA GLN A 222 -15.03 -20.61 -6.95
C GLN A 222 -13.56 -20.78 -7.38
N PRO A 223 -13.08 -21.96 -7.83
CA PRO A 223 -11.74 -22.07 -8.43
C PRO A 223 -11.51 -21.12 -9.60
N LEU A 224 -12.53 -20.91 -10.45
CA LEU A 224 -12.44 -19.98 -11.58
C LEU A 224 -12.33 -18.53 -11.12
N LEU A 225 -13.03 -18.15 -10.05
CA LEU A 225 -12.89 -16.84 -9.43
C LEU A 225 -11.46 -16.59 -8.93
N HIS A 226 -10.85 -17.57 -8.24
CA HIS A 226 -9.46 -17.46 -7.79
C HIS A 226 -8.49 -17.33 -8.98
N LEU A 227 -8.73 -18.09 -10.06
CA LEU A 227 -7.94 -17.99 -11.27
C LEU A 227 -8.05 -16.61 -11.92
N LEU A 228 -9.27 -16.07 -12.06
CA LEU A 228 -9.48 -14.73 -12.58
C LEU A 228 -8.82 -13.65 -11.71
N HIS A 229 -8.87 -13.83 -10.38
CA HIS A 229 -8.27 -12.91 -9.43
C HIS A 229 -6.75 -12.87 -9.61
N ALA A 230 -6.12 -14.05 -9.68
CA ALA A 230 -4.69 -14.19 -9.96
C ALA A 230 -4.33 -13.64 -11.35
N ALA A 231 -5.12 -13.94 -12.39
CA ALA A 231 -4.90 -13.46 -13.75
C ALA A 231 -4.99 -11.94 -13.89
N SER A 232 -5.72 -11.27 -12.99
CA SER A 232 -5.83 -9.81 -13.01
C SER A 232 -4.56 -9.07 -12.55
N GLY A 233 -3.63 -9.76 -11.87
CA GLY A 233 -2.39 -9.18 -11.32
C GLY A 233 -2.59 -8.32 -10.06
N ILE A 234 -3.81 -8.20 -9.53
CA ILE A 234 -4.13 -7.26 -8.45
C ILE A 234 -3.51 -7.63 -7.09
N GLU A 235 -3.19 -8.92 -6.86
CA GLU A 235 -2.62 -9.40 -5.59
C GLU A 235 -1.28 -8.72 -5.27
N ALA A 236 -0.41 -8.57 -6.27
CA ALA A 236 0.88 -7.89 -6.10
C ALA A 236 0.69 -6.42 -5.70
N VAL A 237 -0.31 -5.74 -6.27
CA VAL A 237 -0.66 -4.37 -5.89
C VAL A 237 -1.20 -4.31 -4.47
N HIS A 238 -2.04 -5.27 -4.06
CA HIS A 238 -2.53 -5.34 -2.68
C HIS A 238 -1.40 -5.55 -1.67
N ALA A 239 -0.46 -6.44 -1.96
CA ALA A 239 0.69 -6.70 -1.11
C ALA A 239 1.58 -5.46 -0.97
N LEU A 240 1.93 -4.82 -2.10
CA LEU A 240 2.74 -3.60 -2.08
C LEU A 240 2.02 -2.45 -1.39
N LEU A 241 0.74 -2.23 -1.69
CA LEU A 241 -0.06 -1.17 -1.07
C LEU A 241 -0.15 -1.35 0.44
N ARG A 242 -0.38 -2.58 0.92
CA ARG A 242 -0.39 -2.90 2.36
C ARG A 242 0.95 -2.52 3.00
N HIS A 243 2.06 -2.95 2.40
CA HIS A 243 3.38 -2.62 2.89
C HIS A 243 3.62 -1.10 2.95
N ARG A 244 3.20 -0.35 1.92
CA ARG A 244 3.30 1.11 1.89
C ARG A 244 2.41 1.78 2.93
N CYS A 245 1.20 1.26 3.18
CA CYS A 245 0.33 1.72 4.26
C CYS A 245 0.96 1.52 5.63
N ASP A 246 1.48 0.33 5.90
CA ASP A 246 2.13 0.01 7.19
C ASP A 246 3.33 0.93 7.42
N ARG A 247 4.11 1.18 6.37
CA ARG A 247 5.24 2.12 6.42
C ARG A 247 4.81 3.57 6.67
N ALA A 248 3.79 4.04 5.94
CA ALA A 248 3.27 5.40 6.13
C ALA A 248 2.70 5.61 7.55
N ALA A 249 2.00 4.61 8.09
CA ALA A 249 1.51 4.63 9.46
C ALA A 249 2.65 4.69 10.49
N ALA A 250 3.72 3.92 10.28
CA ALA A 250 4.91 3.98 11.13
C ALA A 250 5.60 5.35 11.08
N LEU A 251 5.74 5.95 9.89
CA LEU A 251 6.32 7.29 9.72
C LEU A 251 5.50 8.37 10.41
N ARG A 252 4.16 8.35 10.27
CA ARG A 252 3.26 9.25 11.02
C ARG A 252 3.43 9.11 12.54
N GLY A 253 3.69 7.90 13.02
CA GLY A 253 4.06 7.66 14.41
C GLY A 253 5.35 8.39 14.82
N GLY A 254 6.36 8.40 13.95
CA GLY A 254 7.59 9.17 14.15
C GLY A 254 7.34 10.68 14.17
N ASP A 255 6.52 11.18 13.25
CA ASP A 255 6.14 12.61 13.20
C ASP A 255 5.38 13.04 14.45
N PHE A 256 4.53 12.15 14.98
CA PHE A 256 3.85 12.35 16.26
C PHE A 256 4.84 12.47 17.43
N LEU A 257 5.86 11.61 17.50
CA LEU A 257 6.89 11.71 18.54
C LEU A 257 7.73 13.00 18.42
N ASP A 258 8.00 13.45 17.19
CA ASP A 258 8.67 14.74 16.96
C ASP A 258 7.78 15.92 17.39
N GLU A 259 6.47 15.83 17.18
CA GLU A 259 5.50 16.79 17.70
C GLU A 259 5.53 16.86 19.23
N LEU A 260 5.46 15.71 19.91
CA LEU A 260 5.52 15.65 21.38
C LEU A 260 6.84 16.23 21.92
N THR A 261 7.97 15.90 21.30
CA THR A 261 9.28 16.44 21.66
C THR A 261 9.29 17.97 21.53
N ARG A 262 8.67 18.50 20.47
CA ARG A 262 8.56 19.95 20.24
C ARG A 262 7.62 20.62 21.24
N LEU A 263 6.52 19.96 21.62
CA LEU A 263 5.62 20.44 22.66
C LEU A 263 6.32 20.47 24.03
N ALA A 264 7.09 19.44 24.37
CA ALA A 264 7.89 19.39 25.60
C ALA A 264 8.92 20.53 25.67
N ALA A 265 9.59 20.81 24.55
CA ALA A 265 10.53 21.93 24.45
C ALA A 265 9.87 23.31 24.55
N ARG A 266 8.59 23.45 24.19
CA ARG A 266 7.82 24.70 24.24
C ARG A 266 7.05 24.89 25.54
N ALA A 267 6.91 23.84 26.36
CA ALA A 267 6.25 23.93 27.65
C ALA A 267 7.01 24.90 28.55
N ILE A 268 6.35 26.01 28.91
CA ILE A 268 6.93 27.06 29.76
C ILE A 268 6.86 26.57 31.21
N PRO A 269 7.99 26.56 31.96
CA PRO A 269 7.95 26.23 33.38
C PRO A 269 7.03 27.19 34.13
N ARG A 270 5.98 26.64 34.75
CA ARG A 270 5.13 27.34 35.71
C ARG A 270 5.43 26.81 37.10
N ALA A 271 5.20 27.61 38.13
CA ALA A 271 5.52 27.23 39.52
C ALA A 271 4.93 25.88 39.93
N ASP A 272 3.76 25.51 39.37
CA ASP A 272 3.05 24.25 39.65
C ASP A 272 2.81 23.41 38.37
N GLY A 273 3.48 23.74 37.26
CA GLY A 273 3.24 23.10 35.96
C GLY A 273 4.24 21.98 35.66
N HIS A 274 3.73 20.79 35.33
CA HIS A 274 4.53 19.59 35.08
C HIS A 274 4.38 19.02 33.65
N ALA A 275 3.77 19.76 32.73
CA ALA A 275 3.53 19.31 31.36
C ALA A 275 4.78 18.78 30.63
N ARG A 276 5.94 19.42 30.83
CA ARG A 276 7.20 18.95 30.26
C ARG A 276 7.58 17.58 30.82
N ASP A 277 7.54 17.42 32.13
CA ASP A 277 7.90 16.17 32.81
C ASP A 277 6.98 15.03 32.36
N LEU A 278 5.68 15.30 32.24
CA LEU A 278 4.69 14.33 31.74
C LEU A 278 4.98 13.89 30.30
N LEU A 279 5.36 14.83 29.43
CA LEU A 279 5.73 14.53 28.04
C LEU A 279 7.04 13.75 27.97
N ASP A 280 8.06 14.16 28.74
CA ASP A 280 9.36 13.49 28.81
C ASP A 280 9.21 12.05 29.36
N GLU A 281 8.35 11.86 30.38
CA GLU A 281 8.01 10.54 30.92
C GLU A 281 7.34 9.64 29.87
N TYR A 282 6.35 10.16 29.12
CA TYR A 282 5.71 9.39 28.05
C TYR A 282 6.71 9.03 26.94
N LEU A 283 7.55 9.99 26.51
CA LEU A 283 8.56 9.79 25.47
C LEU A 283 9.62 8.75 25.85
N ALA A 284 9.93 8.62 27.14
CA ALA A 284 10.80 7.59 27.69
C ALA A 284 10.09 6.23 27.91
N GLY A 285 8.76 6.20 27.79
CA GLY A 285 7.94 5.02 28.02
C GLY A 285 7.95 4.00 26.88
N ASP A 286 7.55 2.76 27.21
CA ASP A 286 7.52 1.63 26.28
C ASP A 286 6.74 1.90 24.99
N GLU A 287 5.59 2.58 25.10
CA GLU A 287 4.71 2.87 23.97
C GLU A 287 5.40 3.78 22.94
N ALA A 288 6.00 4.88 23.42
CA ALA A 288 6.74 5.82 22.58
C ALA A 288 8.00 5.20 21.99
N LEU A 289 8.74 4.39 22.76
CA LEU A 289 9.94 3.71 22.29
C LEU A 289 9.62 2.63 21.23
N TRP A 290 8.52 1.90 21.39
CA TRP A 290 8.04 0.96 20.38
C TRP A 290 7.58 1.65 19.09
N LEU A 291 6.85 2.76 19.22
CA LEU A 291 6.46 3.60 18.08
C LEU A 291 7.68 4.16 17.35
N GLY A 292 8.67 4.64 18.12
CA GLY A 292 9.94 5.16 17.60
C GLY A 292 10.74 4.09 16.86
N LEU A 293 10.81 2.87 17.39
CA LEU A 293 11.44 1.73 16.74
C LEU A 293 10.85 1.49 15.35
N HIS A 294 9.52 1.37 15.25
CA HIS A 294 8.85 1.15 13.98
C HIS A 294 9.05 2.32 13.01
N ALA A 295 8.93 3.56 13.49
CA ALA A 295 9.16 4.75 12.67
C ALA A 295 10.59 4.82 12.14
N GLY A 296 11.57 4.45 12.96
CA GLY A 296 12.98 4.42 12.58
C GLY A 296 13.29 3.33 11.55
N LEU A 297 12.74 2.12 11.72
CA LEU A 297 12.89 1.03 10.74
C LEU A 297 12.17 1.34 9.41
N ALA A 298 11.11 2.14 9.45
CA ALA A 298 10.36 2.60 8.29
C ALA A 298 11.03 3.76 7.53
N CYS A 299 12.04 4.40 8.12
CA CYS A 299 12.69 5.58 7.56
C CYS A 299 13.48 5.23 6.27
N PRO A 300 13.19 5.87 5.12
CA PRO A 300 13.82 5.55 3.84
C PRO A 300 15.36 5.58 3.87
N ASP A 301 15.92 6.57 4.58
CA ASP A 301 17.38 6.79 4.64
C ASP A 301 18.14 5.61 5.28
N VAL A 302 17.47 4.79 6.11
CA VAL A 302 18.10 3.70 6.86
C VAL A 302 17.38 2.35 6.72
N ALA A 303 16.24 2.30 6.02
CA ALA A 303 15.43 1.08 5.87
C ALA A 303 16.23 -0.09 5.26
N HIS A 304 17.15 0.20 4.34
CA HIS A 304 18.01 -0.81 3.73
C HIS A 304 18.93 -1.52 4.74
N LEU A 305 19.30 -0.86 5.85
CA LEU A 305 20.11 -1.45 6.91
C LEU A 305 19.34 -2.47 7.76
N ALA A 306 18.01 -2.43 7.70
CA ALA A 306 17.11 -3.35 8.39
C ALA A 306 16.69 -4.56 7.52
N ALA A 307 17.14 -4.63 6.25
CA ALA A 307 16.67 -5.64 5.29
C ALA A 307 16.98 -7.09 5.72
N GLU A 308 17.97 -7.30 6.58
CA GLU A 308 18.36 -8.62 7.10
C GLU A 308 17.48 -9.10 8.26
N TYR A 309 16.64 -8.23 8.83
CA TYR A 309 15.76 -8.62 9.93
C TYR A 309 14.55 -9.39 9.41
N SER A 310 14.35 -10.61 9.91
CA SER A 310 13.15 -11.39 9.59
C SER A 310 11.87 -10.74 10.12
N ALA A 311 11.96 -10.00 11.22
CA ALA A 311 10.87 -9.21 11.79
C ALA A 311 11.44 -8.05 12.64
N PRO A 312 10.67 -6.96 12.87
CA PRO A 312 11.07 -5.88 13.78
C PRO A 312 11.31 -6.36 15.21
N THR A 313 10.49 -7.30 15.68
CA THR A 313 10.61 -7.91 17.02
C THR A 313 11.84 -8.82 17.07
N PRO A 314 12.72 -8.66 18.09
CA PRO A 314 13.83 -9.57 18.29
C PRO A 314 13.35 -10.94 18.79
N ALA A 315 14.10 -12.00 18.49
CA ALA A 315 13.77 -13.36 18.91
C ALA A 315 13.95 -13.57 20.42
N ASP A 316 14.99 -12.96 20.99
CA ASP A 316 15.35 -13.03 22.41
C ASP A 316 16.14 -11.77 22.84
N ALA A 317 16.61 -11.75 24.10
CA ALA A 317 17.35 -10.63 24.66
C ALA A 317 18.70 -10.41 23.94
N ASP A 318 19.40 -11.47 23.55
CA ASP A 318 20.71 -11.35 22.90
C ASP A 318 20.57 -10.78 21.49
N ASP A 319 19.55 -11.20 20.74
CA ASP A 319 19.18 -10.60 19.45
C ASP A 319 18.83 -9.11 19.62
N ALA A 320 18.03 -8.77 20.64
CA ALA A 320 17.70 -7.37 20.94
C ALA A 320 18.96 -6.53 21.19
N LEU A 321 19.91 -7.03 21.99
CA LEU A 321 21.17 -6.35 22.29
C LEU A 321 22.06 -6.23 21.05
N ALA A 322 22.18 -7.30 20.25
CA ALA A 322 22.96 -7.29 19.01
C ALA A 322 22.43 -6.26 18.02
N ARG A 323 21.11 -6.16 17.85
CA ARG A 323 20.48 -5.12 17.03
C ARG A 323 20.71 -3.73 17.60
N ALA A 324 20.56 -3.53 18.91
CA ALA A 324 20.84 -2.25 19.56
C ALA A 324 22.29 -1.79 19.30
N GLN A 325 23.27 -2.68 19.38
CA GLN A 325 24.68 -2.39 19.11
C GLN A 325 24.91 -2.03 17.64
N ARG A 326 24.29 -2.75 16.70
CA ARG A 326 24.36 -2.41 15.27
C ARG A 326 23.86 -0.99 14.99
N TRP A 327 22.70 -0.63 15.54
CA TRP A 327 22.14 0.71 15.34
C TRP A 327 22.94 1.80 16.05
N ARG A 328 23.56 1.50 17.20
CA ARG A 328 24.52 2.42 17.84
C ARG A 328 25.72 2.72 16.92
N ALA A 329 26.22 1.72 16.18
CA ALA A 329 27.29 1.94 15.21
C ALA A 329 26.84 2.86 14.06
N VAL A 330 25.61 2.71 13.57
CA VAL A 330 25.02 3.63 12.58
C VAL A 330 24.92 5.06 13.12
N VAL A 331 24.49 5.22 14.38
CA VAL A 331 24.44 6.52 15.06
C VAL A 331 25.83 7.15 15.20
N ALA A 332 26.89 6.36 15.43
CA ALA A 332 28.26 6.86 15.54
C ALA A 332 28.90 7.21 14.18
N GLY A 333 28.35 6.72 13.07
CA GLY A 333 28.84 6.97 11.73
C GLY A 333 28.58 8.38 11.20
N ASP A 334 29.16 8.67 10.05
CA ASP A 334 28.86 9.86 9.26
C ASP A 334 27.57 9.65 8.47
N THR A 335 26.48 10.18 8.99
CA THR A 335 25.13 10.03 8.43
C THR A 335 24.38 11.35 8.52
N MET A 336 23.45 11.56 7.58
CA MET A 336 22.55 12.71 7.56
C MET A 336 21.72 12.79 8.85
N ALA A 337 21.28 14.00 9.21
CA ALA A 337 20.53 14.23 10.45
C ALA A 337 19.23 13.41 10.55
N ALA A 338 18.52 13.20 9.44
CA ALA A 338 17.31 12.39 9.40
C ALA A 338 17.61 10.90 9.68
N ALA A 339 18.57 10.33 8.96
CA ALA A 339 19.09 8.98 9.19
C ALA A 339 19.56 8.76 10.63
N ARG A 340 20.29 9.73 11.21
CA ARG A 340 20.76 9.68 12.60
C ARG A 340 19.61 9.65 13.60
N ARG A 341 18.58 10.50 13.41
CA ARG A 341 17.39 10.49 14.27
C ARG A 341 16.66 9.16 14.20
N ALA A 342 16.47 8.61 13.01
CA ALA A 342 15.85 7.30 12.83
C ALA A 342 16.66 6.22 13.55
N ALA A 343 17.99 6.19 13.36
CA ALA A 343 18.87 5.23 14.00
C ALA A 343 18.85 5.32 15.54
N ILE A 344 18.77 6.53 16.12
CA ILE A 344 18.61 6.73 17.57
C ILE A 344 17.30 6.10 18.07
N ARG A 345 16.18 6.31 17.37
CA ARG A 345 14.90 5.70 17.75
C ARG A 345 14.96 4.18 17.72
N VAL A 346 15.57 3.61 16.69
CA VAL A 346 15.75 2.15 16.57
C VAL A 346 16.64 1.61 17.68
N HIS A 347 17.77 2.27 17.96
CA HIS A 347 18.66 1.89 19.05
C HIS A 347 17.93 1.88 20.40
N ASN A 348 17.27 2.97 20.76
CA ASN A 348 16.57 3.11 22.03
C ASN A 348 15.44 2.07 22.18
N GLY A 349 14.70 1.82 21.10
CA GLY A 349 13.67 0.78 21.09
C GLY A 349 14.22 -0.62 21.34
N TYR A 350 15.34 -0.99 20.70
CA TYR A 350 15.98 -2.29 20.94
C TYR A 350 16.61 -2.41 22.33
N VAL A 351 17.23 -1.35 22.86
CA VAL A 351 17.71 -1.32 24.26
C VAL A 351 16.55 -1.61 25.22
N ARG A 352 15.40 -0.98 25.00
CA ARG A 352 14.23 -1.18 25.86
C ARG A 352 13.67 -2.61 25.81
N LEU A 353 13.64 -3.20 24.62
CA LEU A 353 13.23 -4.60 24.46
C LEU A 353 14.19 -5.56 25.16
N TRP A 354 15.50 -5.30 25.05
CA TRP A 354 16.53 -6.07 25.77
C TRP A 354 16.33 -6.00 27.30
N GLU A 355 16.14 -4.80 27.86
CA GLU A 355 15.90 -4.61 29.30
C GLU A 355 14.69 -5.43 29.77
N ARG A 356 13.59 -5.38 29.00
CA ARG A 356 12.36 -6.11 29.34
C ARG A 356 12.52 -7.62 29.26
N MET A 357 13.17 -8.11 28.21
CA MET A 357 13.39 -9.54 28.01
C MET A 357 14.36 -10.10 29.06
N SER A 358 15.39 -9.34 29.43
CA SER A 358 16.37 -9.72 30.45
C SER A 358 15.78 -9.70 31.86
N SER A 359 14.92 -8.71 32.16
CA SER A 359 14.26 -8.59 33.47
C SER A 359 13.14 -9.61 33.67
N ALA A 360 12.60 -10.21 32.59
CA ALA A 360 11.60 -11.27 32.66
C ALA A 360 12.21 -12.68 32.84
N GLY A 361 13.54 -12.80 32.72
CA GLY A 361 14.29 -14.04 32.92
C GLY A 361 14.94 -14.17 34.32
N LEU A 362 14.71 -13.20 35.21
CA LEU A 362 15.05 -13.20 36.63
C LEU A 362 13.76 -13.30 37.44
#